data_AF-A0A943G166-F1
#
_entry.id   AF-A0A943G166-F1
#
_cell.length_a   1.000
_cell.length_b   1.000
_cell.length_c   1.000
_cell.angle_alpha   90.00
_cell.angle_beta   90.00
_cell.angle_gamma   90.00
#
_symmetry.space_group_name_H-M   'P 1'
#
loop_
_entity.id
_entity.type
_entity.pdbx_description
1 polymer ?
#
loop_
_entity_poly.entity_id
_entity_poly.type
_entity_poly.pdbx_seq_one_letter_code
_entity_poly.pdbx_strand_id
1 'polypeptide(L)'
;MTNDNNDTLLLDLQLIATTTFIITSIISLIIIYNEKLTVTKRDNLFSEQQALNLSFYNRIAVLIVVILTLYISYMSYKEEEVGSRAQYKSFLILGTNILTIISALVLLYVAYLNKKERSITPSDIINPLL
;
A
#
# COMPACT_ATOMS: atom_id res chain seq x y z
N MET A 1 -33.10 8.05 -11.02
CA MET A 1 -33.14 6.64 -10.55
C MET A 1 -31.97 5.85 -11.15
N THR A 2 -30.74 6.30 -10.88
CA THR A 2 -29.49 5.68 -11.37
C THR A 2 -28.40 5.60 -10.29
N ASN A 3 -28.71 5.99 -9.04
CA ASN A 3 -27.72 6.15 -7.96
C ASN A 3 -27.38 4.82 -7.26
N ASP A 4 -28.37 3.98 -7.00
CA ASP A 4 -28.19 2.75 -6.21
C ASP A 4 -27.16 1.78 -6.80
N ASN A 5 -27.05 1.73 -8.14
CA ASN A 5 -26.08 0.87 -8.84
C ASN A 5 -24.64 1.40 -8.75
N ASN A 6 -24.45 2.72 -8.63
CA ASN A 6 -23.13 3.31 -8.45
C ASN A 6 -22.65 3.15 -7.01
N ASP A 7 -23.53 3.40 -6.04
CA ASP A 7 -23.21 3.26 -4.62
C ASP A 7 -22.80 1.82 -4.28
N THR A 8 -23.52 0.83 -4.81
CA THR A 8 -23.19 -0.59 -4.66
C THR A 8 -21.84 -0.94 -5.32
N LEU A 9 -21.57 -0.42 -6.51
CA LEU A 9 -20.29 -0.64 -7.19
C LEU A 9 -19.10 -0.04 -6.42
N LEU A 10 -19.27 1.15 -5.83
CA LEU A 10 -18.23 1.77 -5.00
C LEU A 10 -17.96 0.95 -3.73
N LEU A 11 -19.01 0.40 -3.11
CA LEU A 11 -18.87 -0.49 -1.96
C LEU A 11 -18.18 -1.81 -2.32
N ASP A 12 -18.51 -2.41 -3.47
CA ASP A 12 -17.85 -3.62 -3.95
C ASP A 12 -16.36 -3.37 -4.25
N LEU A 13 -16.03 -2.24 -4.88
CA LEU A 13 -14.64 -1.82 -5.08
C LEU A 13 -13.92 -1.60 -3.75
N GLN A 14 -14.57 -1.01 -2.76
CA GLN A 14 -14.01 -0.81 -1.42
C GLN A 14 -13.75 -2.14 -0.72
N LEU A 15 -14.65 -3.12 -0.85
CA LEU A 15 -14.47 -4.48 -0.33
C LEU A 15 -13.26 -5.17 -0.97
N ILE A 16 -13.13 -5.08 -2.29
CA ILE A 16 -11.97 -5.62 -3.03
C ILE A 16 -10.67 -4.94 -2.58
N ALA A 17 -10.65 -3.61 -2.51
CA ALA A 17 -9.48 -2.84 -2.10
C ALA A 17 -9.06 -3.20 -0.66
N THR A 18 -10.01 -3.27 0.27
CA THR A 18 -9.76 -3.60 1.68
C THR A 18 -9.27 -5.04 1.85
N THR A 19 -9.89 -5.99 1.13
CA THR A 19 -9.46 -7.39 1.16
C THR A 19 -8.04 -7.54 0.61
N THR A 20 -7.74 -6.87 -0.50
CA THR A 20 -6.40 -6.87 -1.10
C THR A 20 -5.38 -6.22 -0.15
N PHE A 21 -5.76 -5.13 0.54
CA PHE A 21 -4.92 -4.50 1.55
C PHE A 21 -4.54 -5.47 2.68
N ILE A 22 -5.50 -6.24 3.19
CA ILE A 22 -5.25 -7.26 4.21
C ILE A 22 -4.25 -8.30 3.70
N ILE A 23 -4.43 -8.80 2.47
CA ILE A 23 -3.51 -9.77 1.85
C ILE A 23 -2.09 -9.19 1.75
N THR A 24 -1.93 -7.96 1.25
CA THR A 24 -0.62 -7.30 1.14
C THR A 24 0.03 -7.04 2.51
N SER A 25 -0.78 -6.83 3.55
CA SER A 25 -0.31 -6.67 4.93
C SER A 25 0.23 -8.00 5.47
N ILE A 26 -0.45 -9.11 5.22
CA ILE A 26 0.03 -10.45 5.57
C ILE A 26 1.35 -10.76 4.86
N ILE A 27 1.45 -10.47 3.55
CA ILE A 27 2.69 -10.65 2.80
C ILE A 27 3.83 -9.80 3.38
N SER A 28 3.54 -8.56 3.77
CA SER A 28 4.52 -7.67 4.43
C SER A 28 5.03 -8.27 5.74
N LEU A 29 4.15 -8.84 6.57
CA LEU A 29 4.54 -9.51 7.81
C LEU A 29 5.46 -10.71 7.54
N ILE A 30 5.16 -11.50 6.50
CA ILE A 30 5.99 -12.63 6.10
C ILE A 30 7.38 -12.17 5.65
N ILE A 31 7.48 -11.08 4.88
CA ILE A 31 8.76 -10.51 4.45
C ILE A 31 9.59 -10.04 5.66
N ILE A 32 8.98 -9.29 6.58
CA ILE A 32 9.63 -8.80 7.81
C ILE A 32 10.10 -9.97 8.67
N TYR A 33 9.31 -11.03 8.76
CA TYR A 33 9.70 -12.23 9.49
C TYR A 33 10.90 -12.94 8.83
N ASN A 34 10.95 -13.01 7.50
CA ASN A 34 12.10 -13.53 6.77
C ASN A 34 13.36 -12.68 7.02
N GLU A 35 13.24 -11.35 7.02
CA GLU A 35 14.36 -10.44 7.36
C GLU A 35 14.87 -10.69 8.79
N LYS A 36 13.97 -10.92 9.75
CA LYS A 36 14.35 -11.30 11.12
C LYS A 36 15.15 -12.60 11.18
N LEU A 37 14.79 -13.61 10.37
CA LEU A 37 15.54 -14.87 10.29
C LEU A 37 16.96 -14.63 9.77
N THR A 38 17.11 -13.80 8.72
CA THR A 38 18.41 -13.40 8.18
C THR A 38 19.29 -12.75 9.23
N VAL A 39 18.76 -11.76 9.96
CA VAL A 39 19.52 -11.04 11.02
C VAL A 39 19.89 -11.96 12.17
N THR A 40 19.03 -12.93 12.50
CA THR A 40 19.29 -13.90 13.58
C THR A 40 20.10 -15.13 13.14
N LYS A 41 20.63 -15.12 11.90
CA LYS A 41 21.42 -16.21 11.30
C LYS A 41 20.70 -17.57 11.35
N ARG A 42 19.38 -17.55 11.19
CA ARG A 42 18.53 -18.74 11.08
C ARG A 42 18.27 -19.06 9.60
N ASP A 43 17.79 -20.27 9.35
CA ASP A 43 17.36 -20.65 8.00
C ASP A 43 16.18 -19.78 7.55
N ASN A 44 16.34 -19.17 6.38
CA ASN A 44 15.35 -18.25 5.81
C ASN A 44 14.21 -18.99 5.12
N LEU A 45 13.02 -18.37 5.11
CA LEU A 45 11.86 -18.87 4.37
C LEU A 45 12.03 -18.70 2.86
N PHE A 46 12.73 -17.63 2.46
CA PHE A 46 12.98 -17.29 1.06
C PHE A 46 14.46 -16.98 0.86
N SER A 47 14.96 -17.23 -0.35
CA SER A 47 16.26 -16.67 -0.74
C SER A 47 16.21 -15.14 -0.78
N GLU A 48 17.36 -14.49 -0.67
CA GLU A 48 17.48 -13.02 -0.75
C GLU A 48 16.81 -12.44 -2.01
N GLN A 49 17.06 -13.05 -3.18
CA GLN A 49 16.45 -12.61 -4.42
C GLN A 49 14.93 -12.80 -4.44
N GLN A 50 14.42 -13.88 -3.83
CA GLN A 50 12.98 -14.14 -3.72
C GLN A 50 12.32 -13.12 -2.78
N ALA A 51 12.93 -12.83 -1.63
CA ALA A 51 12.43 -11.84 -0.68
C ALA A 51 12.37 -10.43 -1.29
N LEU A 52 13.42 -10.02 -2.02
CA LEU A 52 13.45 -8.74 -2.74
C LEU A 52 12.36 -8.64 -3.81
N ASN A 53 12.18 -9.71 -4.60
CA ASN A 53 11.13 -9.77 -5.62
C ASN A 53 9.74 -9.70 -5.00
N LEU A 54 9.49 -10.49 -3.94
CA LEU A 54 8.23 -10.52 -3.23
C LEU A 54 7.90 -9.14 -2.63
N SER A 55 8.87 -8.50 -2.00
CA SER A 55 8.74 -7.13 -1.46
C SER A 55 8.39 -6.11 -2.55
N PHE A 56 9.08 -6.16 -3.69
CA PHE A 56 8.83 -5.26 -4.81
C PHE A 56 7.40 -5.43 -5.38
N TYR A 57 6.99 -6.66 -5.68
CA TYR A 57 5.64 -6.91 -6.22
C TYR A 57 4.54 -6.61 -5.19
N ASN A 58 4.79 -6.85 -3.90
CA ASN A 58 3.85 -6.49 -2.85
C ASN A 58 3.65 -4.96 -2.80
N ARG A 59 4.70 -4.15 -2.96
CA ARG A 59 4.58 -2.69 -3.02
C ARG A 59 3.85 -2.20 -4.26
N ILE A 60 3.95 -2.90 -5.40
CA ILE A 60 3.10 -2.62 -6.58
C ILE A 60 1.63 -2.89 -6.24
N ALA A 61 1.32 -4.02 -5.60
CA ALA A 61 -0.04 -4.34 -5.19
C ALA A 61 -0.62 -3.29 -4.22
N VAL A 62 0.18 -2.83 -3.25
CA VAL A 62 -0.21 -1.74 -2.34
C VAL A 62 -0.51 -0.45 -3.13
N LEU A 63 0.33 -0.08 -4.11
CA LEU A 63 0.07 1.10 -4.94
C LEU A 63 -1.26 1.00 -5.69
N ILE A 64 -1.60 -0.17 -6.24
CA ILE A 64 -2.89 -0.42 -6.91
C ILE A 64 -4.05 -0.21 -5.93
N VAL A 65 -3.95 -0.75 -4.72
CA VAL A 65 -4.96 -0.57 -3.66
C VAL A 65 -5.16 0.91 -3.34
N VAL A 66 -4.08 1.66 -3.17
CA VAL A 66 -4.17 3.09 -2.81
C VAL A 66 -4.77 3.91 -3.96
N ILE A 67 -4.46 3.59 -5.22
CA ILE A 67 -5.09 4.23 -6.39
C ILE A 67 -6.60 3.95 -6.42
N LEU A 68 -7.02 2.71 -6.14
CA LEU A 68 -8.43 2.35 -6.05
C LEU A 68 -9.15 3.13 -4.94
N THR A 69 -8.54 3.21 -3.75
CA THR A 69 -9.11 3.97 -2.62
C THR A 69 -9.21 5.47 -2.94
N LEU A 70 -8.24 6.03 -3.67
CA LEU A 70 -8.33 7.41 -4.15
C LEU A 70 -9.52 7.60 -5.09
N TYR A 71 -9.72 6.68 -6.05
CA TYR A 71 -10.84 6.72 -6.98
C TYR A 71 -12.19 6.71 -6.24
N ILE A 72 -12.36 5.78 -5.29
CA ILE A 72 -13.58 5.67 -4.48
C ILE A 72 -13.82 6.98 -3.73
N SER A 73 -12.77 7.51 -3.08
CA SER A 73 -12.89 8.74 -2.28
C SER A 73 -13.19 9.98 -3.12
N TYR A 74 -12.69 10.02 -4.36
CA TYR A 74 -13.03 11.08 -5.31
C TYR A 74 -14.51 11.03 -5.71
N MET A 75 -15.01 9.82 -6.00
CA MET A 75 -16.43 9.63 -6.33
C MET A 75 -17.33 10.03 -5.16
N SER A 76 -17.00 9.59 -3.94
CA SER A 76 -17.74 9.97 -2.73
C SER A 76 -17.75 11.49 -2.51
N TYR A 77 -16.61 12.18 -2.68
CA TYR A 77 -16.55 13.63 -2.56
C TYR A 77 -17.42 14.36 -3.60
N LYS A 78 -17.45 13.84 -4.84
CA LYS A 78 -18.21 14.44 -5.95
C LYS A 78 -19.72 14.30 -5.78
N GLU A 79 -20.16 13.20 -5.17
CA GLU A 79 -21.58 12.88 -5.01
C GLU A 79 -22.22 13.55 -3.78
N GLU A 80 -21.41 14.03 -2.84
CA GLU A 80 -21.90 14.70 -1.63
C GLU A 80 -22.39 16.14 -1.88
N GLU A 81 -23.44 16.53 -1.16
CA GLU A 81 -24.01 17.88 -1.23
C GLU A 81 -22.99 18.95 -0.86
N VAL A 82 -22.93 20.02 -1.67
CA VAL A 82 -21.95 21.09 -1.52
C VAL A 82 -22.13 21.83 -0.20
N GLY A 83 -21.05 21.95 0.57
CA GLY A 83 -21.04 22.59 1.89
C GLY A 83 -21.54 21.70 3.03
N SER A 84 -21.91 20.46 2.75
CA SER A 84 -22.30 19.50 3.78
C SER A 84 -21.11 19.04 4.62
N ARG A 85 -21.41 18.59 5.85
CA ARG A 85 -20.41 17.95 6.73
C ARG A 85 -19.85 16.67 6.10
N ALA A 86 -20.64 15.98 5.27
CA ALA A 86 -20.22 14.79 4.55
C ALA A 86 -19.11 15.16 3.54
N GLN A 87 -19.36 16.16 2.69
CA GLN A 87 -18.38 16.69 1.72
C GLN A 87 -17.05 17.05 2.36
N TYR A 88 -17.08 17.73 3.52
CA TYR A 88 -15.86 18.06 4.24
C TYR A 88 -15.07 16.83 4.70
N LYS A 89 -15.75 15.77 5.17
CA LYS A 89 -15.09 14.52 5.54
C LYS A 89 -14.46 13.84 4.32
N SER A 90 -15.18 13.74 3.21
CA SER A 90 -14.65 13.13 1.99
C SER A 90 -13.49 13.91 1.41
N PHE A 91 -13.49 15.24 1.52
CA PHE A 91 -12.34 16.08 1.16
C PHE A 91 -11.08 15.72 1.99
N LEU A 92 -11.22 15.56 3.30
CA LEU A 92 -10.10 15.16 4.16
C LEU A 92 -9.58 13.76 3.83
N ILE A 93 -10.48 12.82 3.53
CA ILE A 93 -10.10 11.47 3.09
C ILE A 93 -9.37 11.51 1.75
N LEU A 94 -9.87 12.31 0.79
CA LEU A 94 -9.23 12.52 -0.51
C LEU A 94 -7.80 13.05 -0.34
N GLY A 95 -7.60 14.07 0.51
CA GLY A 95 -6.28 14.60 0.84
C GLY A 95 -5.35 13.55 1.45
N THR A 96 -5.88 12.73 2.36
CA THR A 96 -5.13 11.62 2.98
C THR A 96 -4.70 10.56 1.95
N ASN A 97 -5.55 10.23 0.99
CA ASN A 97 -5.21 9.28 -0.07
C ASN A 97 -4.12 9.81 -1.00
N ILE A 98 -4.12 11.12 -1.32
CA ILE A 98 -3.03 11.72 -2.10
C ILE A 98 -1.70 11.57 -1.37
N LEU A 99 -1.65 11.88 -0.07
CA LEU A 99 -0.46 11.67 0.74
C LEU A 99 -0.02 10.19 0.76
N THR A 100 -0.99 9.29 0.85
CA THR A 100 -0.74 7.84 0.85
C THR A 100 -0.16 7.37 -0.49
N ILE A 101 -0.61 7.92 -1.63
CA ILE A 101 -0.01 7.62 -2.94
C ILE A 101 1.45 8.04 -2.97
N ILE A 102 1.76 9.25 -2.49
CA ILE A 102 3.14 9.74 -2.43
C ILE A 102 4.00 8.78 -1.60
N SER A 103 3.53 8.38 -0.42
CA SER A 103 4.22 7.39 0.41
C SER A 103 4.41 6.04 -0.29
N ALA A 104 3.38 5.53 -0.96
CA ALA A 104 3.43 4.26 -1.70
C ALA A 104 4.44 4.32 -2.86
N LEU A 105 4.50 5.43 -3.60
CA LEU A 105 5.47 5.65 -4.68
C LEU A 105 6.90 5.70 -4.15
N VAL A 106 7.15 6.41 -3.06
CA VAL A 106 8.47 6.47 -2.41
C VAL A 106 8.90 5.07 -1.97
N LEU A 107 8.01 4.33 -1.30
CA LEU A 107 8.29 2.96 -0.89
C LEU A 107 8.54 2.05 -2.10
N LEU A 108 7.76 2.15 -3.17
CA LEU A 108 7.98 1.35 -4.37
C LEU A 108 9.35 1.65 -4.99
N TYR A 109 9.76 2.91 -5.04
CA TYR A 109 11.06 3.33 -5.53
C TYR A 109 12.21 2.75 -4.69
N VAL A 110 12.10 2.78 -3.35
CA VAL A 110 13.09 2.15 -2.47
C VAL A 110 13.20 0.65 -2.74
N ALA A 111 12.08 -0.05 -2.91
CA ALA A 111 12.14 -1.48 -3.23
C ALA A 111 12.71 -1.77 -4.62
N TYR A 112 12.49 -0.87 -5.59
CA TYR A 112 13.13 -0.96 -6.90
C TYR A 112 14.66 -0.87 -6.79
N LEU A 113 15.17 0.09 -6.00
CA LEU A 113 16.61 0.22 -5.75
C LEU A 113 17.18 -1.02 -5.08
N ASN A 114 16.56 -1.50 -4.00
CA ASN A 114 17.01 -2.70 -3.27
C ASN A 114 17.07 -3.93 -4.19
N LYS A 115 16.08 -4.10 -5.08
CA LYS A 115 16.06 -5.18 -6.06
C LYS A 115 17.16 -5.04 -7.12
N LYS A 116 17.43 -3.81 -7.60
CA LYS A 116 18.44 -3.54 -8.63
C LYS A 116 19.87 -3.74 -8.09
N GLU A 117 20.12 -3.27 -6.88
CA GLU A 117 21.46 -3.24 -6.28
C GLU A 117 21.79 -4.54 -5.52
N ARG A 118 20.81 -5.44 -5.36
CA ARG A 118 20.88 -6.61 -4.45
C ARG A 118 21.24 -6.21 -3.02
N SER A 119 20.98 -4.97 -2.67
CA SER A 119 21.14 -4.45 -1.32
C SER A 119 19.92 -4.88 -0.52
N ILE A 120 20.02 -6.00 0.19
CA ILE A 120 19.31 -6.16 1.46
C ILE A 120 20.22 -5.44 2.45
N THR A 121 19.78 -4.36 3.10
CA THR A 121 19.19 -4.51 4.44
C THR A 121 18.45 -3.25 4.94
N PRO A 122 17.39 -3.42 5.75
CA PRO A 122 16.90 -2.39 6.67
C PRO A 122 17.95 -1.89 7.69
N SER A 123 19.10 -2.57 7.85
CA SER A 123 20.21 -2.10 8.69
C SER A 123 20.77 -0.77 8.22
N ASP A 124 20.70 -0.46 6.93
CA ASP A 124 21.22 0.79 6.37
C ASP A 124 20.27 1.97 6.65
N ILE A 125 19.00 1.66 6.92
CA ILE A 125 17.98 2.62 7.36
C ILE A 125 18.01 2.78 8.89
N ILE A 126 18.47 1.76 9.62
CA ILE A 126 18.53 1.75 11.09
C ILE A 126 19.86 2.33 11.62
N ASN A 127 20.90 2.52 10.80
CA ASN A 127 22.14 3.14 11.29
C ASN A 127 22.89 3.99 10.23
N PRO A 128 22.64 5.31 10.14
CA PRO A 128 23.34 6.20 9.21
C PRO A 128 24.74 6.65 9.66
N LEU A 129 25.37 6.01 10.66
CA LEU A 129 26.62 6.47 11.29
C LEU A 129 27.72 5.38 11.45
N LEU A 130 27.87 4.48 10.47
CA LEU A 130 29.10 3.71 10.29
C LEU A 130 29.58 3.77 8.84
#